data_AF-A0A956MZ06-F1
#
_entry.id   AF-A0A956MZ06-F1
#
_cell.length_a   1.000
_cell.length_b   1.000
_cell.length_c   1.000
_cell.angle_alpha   90.00
_cell.angle_beta   90.00
_cell.angle_gamma   90.00
#
_symmetry.space_group_name_H-M   'P 1'
#
loop_
_entity.id
_entity.type
_entity.pdbx_description
1 polymer ?
#
loop_
_entity_poly.entity_id
_entity_poly.type
_entity_poly.pdbx_seq_one_letter_code
_entity_poly.pdbx_strand_id
1 'polypeptide(L)'
;MRNVWSSDVVVECIVDPADVVSVPKDYNATKMRVCRYKVMGYSDKSRKGEEIVSLNDFLDTPLPEYDTAMSKKANNDAEKPNELGEQITKEASTKKAEFEVTENPYINELNGMVAREIVDYVEKHTGEKITFSLKSKKSIYNKAVKLLTEYFEKQELKKDLNYQEVVKEKVEKNSELDIYDLSKEKLLDLASDKFNERLDESDSRDTILSQVEALCKNAGISTKTKVLGVRTQSEIDRQIEGLEKMRENLPEFNYFGDNNWEGIDTQLSIIRGESILEDYENMDEDADEEDNIYQAAFEADGWLYGQVNEDLFED
;
A
#
# COMPACT_ATOMS: atom_id res chain seq x y z
N MET A 1 6.34 2.47 3.76
CA MET A 1 5.59 1.51 4.61
C MET A 1 4.33 1.05 3.87
N ARG A 2 4.17 -0.26 3.63
CA ARG A 2 2.84 -0.80 3.31
C ARG A 2 2.06 -0.75 4.61
N ASN A 3 1.01 0.06 4.68
CA ASN A 3 0.16 0.05 5.86
C ASN A 3 -0.45 -1.35 5.97
N VAL A 4 -0.09 -2.10 7.01
CA VAL A 4 -0.73 -3.38 7.32
C VAL A 4 -2.08 -3.04 7.95
N TRP A 5 -3.11 -2.98 7.11
CA TRP A 5 -4.49 -2.91 7.57
C TRP A 5 -5.02 -4.34 7.61
N SER A 6 -4.66 -5.10 8.65
CA SER A 6 -5.55 -6.20 9.04
C SER A 6 -6.62 -5.59 9.95
N SER A 7 -7.62 -4.97 9.34
CA SER A 7 -8.91 -4.91 10.01
C SER A 7 -9.29 -6.35 10.40
N ASP A 8 -9.81 -6.57 11.61
CA ASP A 8 -10.30 -7.86 12.16
C ASP A 8 -11.52 -8.42 11.38
N VAL A 9 -11.57 -8.17 10.08
CA VAL A 9 -12.63 -8.56 9.17
C VAL A 9 -12.30 -9.94 8.64
N VAL A 10 -13.03 -10.93 9.15
CA VAL A 10 -12.94 -12.31 8.70
C VAL A 10 -14.05 -12.56 7.70
N VAL A 11 -13.70 -12.97 6.49
CA VAL A 11 -14.64 -13.35 5.43
C VAL A 11 -14.65 -14.85 5.23
N GLU A 12 -15.82 -15.38 4.88
CA GLU A 12 -15.98 -16.79 4.54
C GLU A 12 -15.93 -16.96 3.03
N CYS A 13 -15.13 -17.92 2.58
CA CYS A 13 -14.88 -18.17 1.16
C CYS A 13 -15.13 -19.64 0.84
N ILE A 14 -15.65 -19.90 -0.36
CA ILE A 14 -15.69 -21.24 -0.96
C ILE A 14 -14.51 -21.36 -1.93
N VAL A 15 -13.80 -22.48 -1.83
CA VAL A 15 -12.64 -22.82 -2.65
C VAL A 15 -12.88 -24.19 -3.28
N ASP A 16 -12.64 -24.29 -4.59
CA ASP A 16 -12.58 -25.59 -5.28
C ASP A 16 -11.23 -26.25 -4.97
N PRO A 17 -11.18 -27.52 -4.51
CA PRO A 17 -9.92 -28.22 -4.26
C PRO A 17 -8.96 -28.22 -5.47
N ALA A 18 -9.46 -28.16 -6.70
CA ALA A 18 -8.62 -28.06 -7.90
C ALA A 18 -7.89 -26.72 -8.01
N ASP A 19 -8.40 -25.67 -7.36
CA ASP A 19 -7.83 -24.33 -7.32
C ASP A 19 -6.89 -24.13 -6.10
N VAL A 20 -6.52 -25.20 -5.37
CA VAL A 20 -5.56 -25.14 -4.25
C VAL A 20 -4.14 -25.37 -4.77
N VAL A 21 -3.27 -24.36 -4.61
CA VAL A 21 -1.88 -24.38 -5.12
C VAL A 21 -0.95 -25.09 -4.14
N SER A 22 -1.08 -24.80 -2.85
CA SER A 22 -0.32 -25.46 -1.82
C SER A 22 -1.03 -25.40 -0.48
N VAL A 23 -0.87 -26.49 0.29
CA VAL A 23 -1.22 -26.57 1.70
C VAL A 23 0.11 -26.62 2.45
N PRO A 24 0.58 -25.48 3.00
CA PRO A 24 1.79 -25.43 3.80
C PRO A 24 1.75 -26.46 4.94
N LYS A 25 2.89 -27.11 5.24
CA LYS A 25 3.02 -28.10 6.33
C LYS A 25 3.07 -27.47 7.73
N ASP A 26 2.81 -26.17 7.82
CA ASP A 26 2.82 -25.38 9.05
C ASP A 26 1.91 -26.05 10.10
N TYR A 27 2.44 -26.24 11.31
CA TYR A 27 1.89 -27.06 12.40
C TYR A 27 0.44 -26.78 12.85
N ASN A 28 -0.25 -25.79 12.26
CA ASN A 28 -1.62 -25.42 12.59
C ASN A 28 -2.60 -25.41 11.39
N ALA A 29 -2.18 -25.84 10.18
CA ALA A 29 -3.02 -25.92 8.98
C ALA A 29 -3.83 -24.63 8.67
N THR A 30 -3.31 -23.47 9.06
CA THR A 30 -4.11 -22.22 9.17
C THR A 30 -4.01 -21.33 7.94
N LYS A 31 -3.13 -21.67 7.00
CA LYS A 31 -2.89 -20.89 5.78
C LYS A 31 -3.02 -21.81 4.58
N MET A 32 -3.62 -21.32 3.51
CA MET A 32 -3.79 -22.05 2.25
C MET A 32 -3.59 -21.07 1.09
N ARG A 33 -2.87 -21.48 0.04
CA ARG A 33 -2.71 -20.69 -1.18
C ARG A 33 -3.66 -21.22 -2.24
N VAL A 34 -4.45 -20.35 -2.85
CA VAL A 34 -5.48 -20.70 -3.84
C VAL A 34 -5.38 -19.80 -5.06
N CYS A 35 -5.65 -20.33 -6.26
CA CYS A 35 -5.67 -19.55 -7.50
C CYS A 35 -7.00 -18.79 -7.66
N ARG A 36 -8.09 -19.35 -7.12
CA ARG A 36 -9.43 -18.78 -7.21
C ARG A 36 -10.25 -19.15 -5.98
N TYR A 37 -11.09 -18.22 -5.55
CA TYR A 37 -12.05 -18.40 -4.47
C TYR A 37 -13.29 -17.55 -4.73
N LYS A 38 -14.40 -17.90 -4.10
CA LYS A 38 -15.64 -17.12 -4.11
C LYS A 38 -15.97 -16.66 -2.69
N VAL A 39 -16.12 -15.35 -2.51
CA VAL A 39 -16.51 -14.76 -1.23
C VAL A 39 -18.00 -15.01 -1.01
N MET A 40 -18.37 -15.47 0.18
CA MET A 40 -19.77 -15.76 0.54
C MET A 40 -20.35 -14.71 1.48
N GLY A 41 -19.52 -14.07 2.30
CA GLY A 41 -19.98 -13.14 3.32
C GLY A 41 -18.95 -12.90 4.42
N TYR A 42 -19.37 -12.18 5.45
CA TYR A 42 -18.65 -12.08 6.70
C TYR A 42 -18.82 -13.34 7.53
N SER A 43 -17.76 -13.74 8.23
CA SER A 43 -17.89 -14.75 9.29
C SER A 43 -18.63 -14.15 10.49
N ASP A 44 -19.40 -14.98 11.20
CA ASP A 44 -20.14 -14.58 12.41
C ASP A 44 -19.26 -13.94 13.50
N LYS A 45 -17.96 -14.24 13.48
CA LYS A 45 -16.97 -13.74 14.45
C LYS A 45 -16.27 -12.45 14.01
N SER A 46 -16.55 -11.98 12.79
CA SER A 46 -15.93 -10.80 12.21
C SER A 46 -16.35 -9.53 12.95
N ARG A 47 -15.40 -8.65 13.28
CA ARG A 47 -15.72 -7.33 13.82
C ARG A 47 -16.09 -6.42 12.65
N LYS A 48 -17.28 -5.82 12.71
CA LYS A 48 -17.72 -4.79 11.75
C LYS A 48 -16.94 -3.50 12.00
N GLY A 49 -15.75 -3.41 11.39
CA GLY A 49 -14.91 -2.21 11.36
C GLY A 49 -15.23 -1.33 10.15
N GLU A 50 -14.49 -0.23 10.01
CA GLU A 50 -14.53 0.58 8.78
C GLU A 50 -13.97 -0.22 7.62
N GLU A 51 -14.85 -0.57 6.67
CA GLU A 51 -14.49 -1.27 5.45
C GLU A 51 -13.78 -0.31 4.48
N ILE A 52 -12.59 -0.69 4.02
CA ILE A 52 -11.87 0.06 2.97
C ILE A 52 -12.48 -0.22 1.59
N VAL A 53 -12.99 -1.44 1.43
CA VAL A 53 -13.59 -1.95 0.19
C VAL A 53 -14.87 -2.66 0.57
N SER A 54 -15.97 -2.34 -0.13
CA SER A 54 -17.26 -2.92 0.17
C SER A 54 -17.27 -4.41 -0.19
N LEU A 55 -17.75 -5.25 0.72
CA LEU A 55 -17.91 -6.68 0.43
C LEU A 55 -18.87 -6.92 -0.74
N ASN A 56 -19.86 -6.02 -0.92
CA ASN A 56 -20.84 -6.13 -2.00
C ASN A 56 -20.20 -6.08 -3.39
N ASP A 57 -19.00 -5.52 -3.54
CA ASP A 57 -18.27 -5.49 -4.82
C ASP A 57 -17.76 -6.89 -5.23
N PHE A 58 -17.72 -7.85 -4.29
CA PHE A 58 -17.17 -9.20 -4.50
C PHE A 58 -18.23 -10.30 -4.43
N LEU A 59 -19.50 -9.95 -4.18
CA LEU A 59 -20.60 -10.91 -4.07
C LEU A 59 -21.40 -10.96 -5.37
N ASP A 60 -21.65 -12.17 -5.88
CA ASP A 60 -22.53 -12.37 -7.05
C ASP A 60 -23.95 -11.87 -6.80
N THR A 61 -24.37 -11.91 -5.54
CA THR A 61 -25.63 -11.33 -5.06
C THR A 61 -25.31 -10.43 -3.88
N PRO A 62 -25.49 -9.10 -3.98
CA PRO A 62 -25.17 -8.19 -2.89
C PRO A 62 -25.99 -8.54 -1.65
N LEU A 63 -25.37 -8.41 -0.47
CA LEU A 63 -26.08 -8.60 0.78
C LEU A 63 -27.12 -7.49 0.91
N PRO A 64 -28.33 -7.79 1.43
CA PRO A 64 -29.29 -6.74 1.72
C PRO A 64 -28.62 -5.74 2.66
N GLU A 65 -28.69 -4.46 2.32
CA GLU A 65 -28.23 -3.39 3.19
C GLU A 65 -29.01 -3.50 4.51
N TYR A 66 -28.36 -4.08 5.53
CA TYR A 66 -28.90 -4.01 6.87
C TYR A 66 -28.79 -2.55 7.26
N ASP A 67 -29.95 -1.87 7.39
CA ASP A 67 -30.08 -0.51 7.89
C ASP A 67 -29.09 -0.33 9.06
N THR A 68 -27.95 0.27 8.75
CA THR A 68 -26.93 0.61 9.73
C THR A 68 -27.48 1.86 10.40
N ALA A 69 -28.37 1.63 11.37
CA ALA A 69 -28.96 2.64 12.21
C ALA A 69 -27.92 3.25 13.16
N MET A 70 -26.74 3.65 12.68
CA MET A 70 -25.78 4.56 13.31
C MET A 70 -24.82 5.16 12.26
N SER A 71 -25.33 5.98 11.33
CA SER A 71 -24.57 7.13 10.82
C SER A 71 -25.51 8.27 10.41
N LYS A 72 -25.84 9.10 11.42
CA LYS A 72 -26.24 10.51 11.36
C LYS A 72 -27.46 10.94 10.51
N LYS A 73 -28.54 11.20 11.27
CA LYS A 73 -29.47 12.34 11.14
C LYS A 73 -28.99 13.51 10.26
N ALA A 74 -29.73 13.80 9.19
CA ALA A 74 -30.24 15.13 8.84
C ALA A 74 -31.30 15.03 7.72
N ASN A 75 -32.54 15.44 8.06
CA ASN A 75 -33.72 15.74 7.23
C ASN A 75 -34.43 14.53 6.56
N ASN A 76 -35.59 14.04 7.05
CA ASN A 76 -36.97 14.58 6.91
C ASN A 76 -37.35 14.81 5.44
N ASP A 77 -38.39 14.25 4.81
CA ASP A 77 -39.69 13.73 5.24
C ASP A 77 -40.29 12.81 4.14
N ALA A 78 -41.22 11.93 4.55
CA ALA A 78 -42.38 11.36 3.80
C ALA A 78 -42.09 10.45 2.58
N GLU A 79 -42.78 9.33 2.28
CA GLU A 79 -44.02 8.69 2.72
C GLU A 79 -43.99 7.23 2.17
N LYS A 80 -44.66 6.29 2.86
CA LYS A 80 -45.07 4.95 2.37
C LYS A 80 -46.60 4.97 2.19
N PRO A 81 -47.31 3.93 1.66
CA PRO A 81 -46.95 2.77 0.82
C PRO A 81 -47.94 2.54 -0.37
N ASN A 82 -47.76 1.51 -1.23
CA ASN A 82 -48.61 0.29 -1.28
C ASN A 82 -48.67 -0.44 -2.66
N GLU A 83 -48.49 -1.77 -2.57
CA GLU A 83 -49.10 -2.93 -3.28
C GLU A 83 -49.32 -3.06 -4.81
N LEU A 84 -48.67 -4.11 -5.34
CA LEU A 84 -49.17 -5.26 -6.14
C LEU A 84 -50.23 -5.08 -7.26
N GLY A 85 -49.90 -5.58 -8.48
CA GLY A 85 -50.93 -6.09 -9.42
C GLY A 85 -50.57 -6.19 -10.92
N GLU A 86 -49.97 -7.33 -11.32
CA GLU A 86 -50.19 -8.13 -12.54
C GLU A 86 -50.10 -7.62 -14.01
N GLN A 87 -49.18 -8.30 -14.72
CA GLN A 87 -49.30 -9.03 -16.01
C GLN A 87 -49.48 -8.34 -17.38
N ILE A 88 -48.40 -8.48 -18.18
CA ILE A 88 -48.30 -9.01 -19.57
C ILE A 88 -49.13 -8.34 -20.69
N THR A 89 -48.43 -7.73 -21.66
CA THR A 89 -48.57 -8.04 -23.11
C THR A 89 -47.42 -7.43 -23.93
N LYS A 90 -47.27 -7.95 -25.14
CA LYS A 90 -46.07 -8.06 -25.97
C LYS A 90 -45.80 -6.87 -26.90
N GLU A 91 -44.52 -6.80 -27.28
CA GLU A 91 -43.97 -6.49 -28.62
C GLU A 91 -43.72 -5.03 -29.07
N ALA A 92 -42.41 -4.77 -29.17
CA ALA A 92 -41.70 -4.24 -30.33
C ALA A 92 -41.44 -2.72 -30.45
N SER A 93 -40.13 -2.42 -30.47
CA SER A 93 -39.49 -1.35 -31.24
C SER A 93 -39.43 0.06 -30.63
N THR A 94 -38.43 0.28 -29.77
CA THR A 94 -37.29 1.18 -30.05
C THR A 94 -36.42 1.20 -28.78
N LYS A 95 -35.17 0.72 -28.87
CA LYS A 95 -34.19 0.86 -27.78
C LYS A 95 -33.82 2.33 -27.65
N LYS A 96 -34.63 3.06 -26.88
CA LYS A 96 -34.27 4.34 -26.30
C LYS A 96 -33.36 4.01 -25.13
N ALA A 97 -32.09 4.39 -25.20
CA ALA A 97 -31.19 4.28 -24.06
C ALA A 97 -31.81 5.14 -22.94
N GLU A 98 -32.38 4.48 -21.94
CA GLU A 98 -32.71 5.09 -20.66
C GLU A 98 -31.37 5.31 -19.96
N PHE A 99 -30.77 6.47 -20.26
CA PHE A 99 -29.67 6.99 -19.49
C PHE A 99 -30.28 7.37 -18.15
N GLU A 100 -29.93 6.67 -17.08
CA GLU A 100 -30.20 7.11 -15.71
C GLU A 100 -29.51 8.46 -15.56
N VAL A 101 -30.31 9.53 -15.68
CA VAL A 101 -29.86 10.89 -15.45
C VAL A 101 -29.67 10.99 -13.94
N THR A 102 -28.45 10.81 -13.48
CA THR A 102 -28.03 11.30 -12.17
C THR A 102 -28.54 12.73 -12.04
N GLU A 103 -29.35 12.98 -11.01
CA GLU A 103 -30.07 14.24 -10.81
C GLU A 103 -29.07 15.39 -10.66
N ASN A 104 -28.67 15.98 -11.78
CA ASN A 104 -27.82 17.16 -11.76
C ASN A 104 -28.71 18.35 -11.39
N PRO A 105 -28.47 19.00 -10.22
CA PRO A 105 -29.36 20.04 -9.71
C PRO A 105 -29.54 21.21 -10.68
N TYR A 106 -28.56 21.47 -11.55
CA TYR A 106 -28.61 22.54 -12.54
C TYR A 106 -29.50 22.20 -13.75
N ILE A 107 -29.77 20.93 -14.03
CA ILE A 107 -30.70 20.51 -15.10
C ILE A 107 -32.14 20.80 -14.66
N ASN A 108 -32.43 20.67 -13.37
CA ASN A 108 -33.77 20.90 -12.83
C ASN A 108 -34.22 22.37 -12.95
N GLU A 109 -33.29 23.32 -12.87
CA GLU A 109 -33.59 24.75 -13.04
C GLU A 109 -34.06 25.11 -14.46
N LEU A 110 -33.66 24.33 -15.47
CA LEU A 110 -34.09 24.57 -16.85
C LEU A 110 -35.57 24.22 -17.08
N ASN A 111 -36.17 23.41 -16.20
CA ASN A 111 -37.56 23.01 -16.29
C ASN A 111 -38.46 24.20 -15.95
N GLY A 112 -39.12 24.75 -16.97
CA GLY A 112 -40.06 25.87 -16.83
C GLY A 112 -39.60 27.16 -17.53
N MET A 113 -38.30 27.32 -17.78
CA MET A 113 -37.75 28.48 -18.47
C MET A 113 -38.23 28.57 -19.93
N VAL A 114 -38.40 29.78 -20.46
CA VAL A 114 -38.62 29.98 -21.91
C VAL A 114 -37.32 29.81 -22.69
N ALA A 115 -37.41 29.53 -23.99
CA ALA A 115 -36.24 29.23 -24.81
C ALA A 115 -35.14 30.31 -24.75
N ARG A 116 -35.52 31.59 -24.63
CA ARG A 116 -34.57 32.70 -24.52
C ARG A 116 -33.84 32.70 -23.18
N GLU A 117 -34.56 32.45 -22.09
CA GLU A 117 -33.97 32.35 -20.73
C GLU A 117 -32.98 31.19 -20.63
N ILE A 118 -33.26 30.05 -21.29
CA ILE A 118 -32.33 28.92 -21.34
C ILE A 118 -31.02 29.33 -22.01
N VAL A 119 -31.08 30.09 -23.12
CA VAL A 119 -29.87 30.56 -23.82
C VAL A 119 -29.07 31.51 -22.94
N ASP A 120 -29.73 32.48 -22.32
CA ASP A 120 -29.09 33.46 -21.43
C ASP A 120 -28.47 32.77 -20.19
N TYR A 121 -29.14 31.75 -19.64
CA TYR A 121 -28.65 30.96 -18.52
C TYR A 121 -27.37 30.18 -18.86
N VAL A 122 -27.34 29.50 -20.01
CA VAL A 122 -26.17 28.74 -20.46
C VAL A 122 -24.99 29.67 -20.76
N GLU A 123 -25.22 30.79 -21.44
CA GLU A 123 -24.17 31.78 -21.72
C GLU A 123 -23.57 32.34 -20.44
N LYS A 124 -24.41 32.65 -19.43
CA LYS A 124 -23.96 33.15 -18.14
C LYS A 124 -23.05 32.17 -17.39
N HIS A 125 -23.34 30.87 -17.43
CA HIS A 125 -22.57 29.86 -16.67
C HIS A 125 -21.37 29.30 -17.43
N THR A 126 -21.52 29.08 -18.73
CA THR A 126 -20.51 28.41 -19.56
C THR A 126 -19.68 29.38 -20.40
N GLY A 127 -20.18 30.59 -20.65
CA GLY A 127 -19.63 31.53 -21.63
C GLY A 127 -19.95 31.19 -23.09
N GLU A 128 -20.62 30.05 -23.36
CA GLU A 128 -20.96 29.62 -24.71
C GLU A 128 -22.36 30.07 -25.16
N LYS A 129 -22.45 30.59 -26.39
CA LYS A 129 -23.73 30.98 -27.00
C LYS A 129 -24.36 29.83 -27.78
N ILE A 130 -25.60 29.48 -27.43
CA ILE A 130 -26.42 28.58 -28.25
C ILE A 130 -26.96 29.38 -29.45
N THR A 131 -26.49 29.05 -30.65
CA THR A 131 -26.95 29.72 -31.87
C THR A 131 -28.43 29.41 -32.15
N PHE A 132 -29.23 30.44 -32.44
CA PHE A 132 -30.68 30.37 -32.70
C PHE A 132 -31.10 29.60 -33.98
N SER A 133 -30.19 28.88 -34.64
CA SER A 133 -30.54 28.00 -35.76
C SER A 133 -31.46 26.85 -35.33
N LEU A 134 -31.55 26.58 -34.03
CA LEU A 134 -32.44 25.57 -33.43
C LEU A 134 -33.87 26.10 -33.31
N LYS A 135 -34.76 25.60 -34.17
CA LYS A 135 -36.15 26.07 -34.29
C LYS A 135 -37.09 25.62 -33.17
N SER A 136 -36.67 24.70 -32.29
CA SER A 136 -37.54 24.12 -31.25
C SER A 136 -36.96 24.29 -29.85
N LYS A 137 -37.84 24.57 -28.86
CA LYS A 137 -37.47 24.64 -27.44
C LYS A 137 -36.78 23.36 -26.97
N LYS A 138 -37.24 22.20 -27.43
CA LYS A 138 -36.66 20.89 -27.10
C LYS A 138 -35.21 20.75 -27.59
N SER A 139 -34.93 21.23 -28.79
CA SER A 139 -33.56 21.22 -29.33
C SER A 139 -32.62 22.14 -28.55
N ILE A 140 -33.12 23.33 -28.16
CA ILE A 140 -32.38 24.28 -27.32
C ILE A 140 -32.10 23.66 -25.95
N TYR A 141 -33.12 23.06 -25.32
CA TYR A 141 -32.99 22.38 -24.03
C TYR A 141 -31.95 21.27 -24.05
N ASN A 142 -32.00 20.35 -25.03
CA ASN A 142 -31.03 19.26 -25.12
C ASN A 142 -29.60 19.76 -25.33
N LYS A 143 -29.43 20.84 -26.11
CA LYS A 143 -28.11 21.46 -26.32
C LYS A 143 -27.62 22.15 -25.05
N ALA A 144 -28.51 22.81 -24.31
CA ALA A 144 -28.21 23.44 -23.02
C ALA A 144 -27.74 22.43 -21.97
N VAL A 145 -28.48 21.32 -21.81
CA VAL A 145 -28.12 20.23 -20.90
C VAL A 145 -26.71 19.72 -21.21
N LYS A 146 -26.44 19.42 -22.49
CA LYS A 146 -25.12 18.93 -22.91
C LYS A 146 -23.98 19.90 -22.56
N LEU A 147 -24.15 21.20 -22.82
CA LEU A 147 -23.11 22.20 -22.54
C LEU A 147 -22.88 22.39 -21.05
N LEU A 148 -23.94 22.39 -20.24
CA LEU A 148 -23.83 22.50 -18.78
C LEU A 148 -23.14 21.26 -18.18
N THR A 149 -23.52 20.05 -18.60
CA THR A 149 -22.88 18.81 -18.15
C THR A 149 -21.37 18.83 -18.47
N GLU A 150 -21.00 19.11 -19.72
CA GLU A 150 -19.58 19.18 -20.12
C GLU A 150 -18.80 20.26 -19.35
N TYR A 151 -19.44 21.39 -19.02
CA TYR A 151 -18.83 22.44 -18.23
C TYR A 151 -18.56 22.00 -16.79
N PHE A 152 -19.53 21.35 -16.13
CA PHE A 152 -19.37 20.90 -14.75
C PHE A 152 -18.38 19.76 -14.60
N GLU A 153 -18.39 18.77 -15.50
CA GLU A 153 -17.38 17.71 -15.54
C GLU A 153 -15.97 18.29 -15.64
N LYS A 154 -15.77 19.31 -16.50
CA LYS A 154 -14.49 20.01 -16.62
C LYS A 154 -14.10 20.77 -15.35
N GLN A 155 -15.06 21.28 -14.59
CA GLN A 155 -14.78 21.97 -13.32
C GLN A 155 -14.42 20.99 -12.20
N GLU A 156 -15.05 19.83 -12.14
CA GLU A 156 -14.69 18.76 -11.19
C GLU A 156 -13.30 18.20 -11.49
N LEU A 157 -13.01 17.88 -12.75
CA LEU A 157 -11.67 17.45 -13.18
C LEU A 157 -10.57 18.47 -12.80
N LYS A 158 -10.86 19.77 -12.89
CA LYS A 158 -9.92 20.83 -12.47
C LYS A 158 -9.72 20.87 -10.96
N LYS A 159 -10.75 20.58 -10.16
CA LYS A 159 -10.61 20.48 -8.69
C LYS A 159 -9.72 19.30 -8.32
N ASP A 160 -9.88 18.17 -8.99
CA ASP A 160 -9.08 16.96 -8.74
C ASP A 160 -7.62 17.15 -9.16
N LEU A 161 -7.38 17.78 -10.32
CA LEU A 161 -6.03 18.12 -10.78
C LEU A 161 -5.31 19.08 -9.81
N ASN A 162 -6.02 20.11 -9.33
CA ASN A 162 -5.46 21.04 -8.33
C ASN A 162 -5.18 20.35 -7.00
N TYR A 163 -6.04 19.42 -6.57
CA TYR A 163 -5.78 18.61 -5.38
C TYR A 163 -4.53 17.73 -5.55
N GLN A 164 -4.31 17.13 -6.72
CA GLN A 164 -3.11 16.34 -6.98
C GLN A 164 -1.83 17.17 -7.06
N GLU A 165 -1.87 18.40 -7.58
CA GLU A 165 -0.70 19.31 -7.55
C GLU A 165 -0.35 19.75 -6.13
N VAL A 166 -1.34 20.07 -5.29
CA VAL A 166 -1.13 20.39 -3.86
C VAL A 166 -0.59 19.18 -3.08
N VAL A 167 -0.99 17.97 -3.46
CA VAL A 167 -0.44 16.73 -2.88
C VAL A 167 0.98 16.49 -3.37
N LYS A 168 1.31 16.69 -4.65
CA LYS A 168 2.68 16.58 -5.17
C LYS A 168 3.64 17.56 -4.51
N GLU A 169 3.23 18.81 -4.30
CA GLU A 169 4.06 19.83 -3.64
C GLU A 169 4.28 19.55 -2.14
N LYS A 170 3.36 18.80 -1.51
CA LYS A 170 3.58 18.25 -0.15
C LYS A 170 4.45 16.99 -0.15
N VAL A 171 4.39 16.16 -1.18
CA VAL A 171 5.18 14.93 -1.30
C VAL A 171 6.66 15.22 -1.62
N GLU A 172 6.98 16.28 -2.36
CA GLU A 172 8.38 16.71 -2.60
C GLU A 172 9.07 17.29 -1.34
N LYS A 173 8.33 17.52 -0.24
CA LYS A 173 8.91 17.86 1.08
C LYS A 173 9.04 16.67 2.03
N ASN A 174 8.71 15.46 1.60
CA ASN A 174 9.05 14.23 2.34
C ASN A 174 10.41 13.71 1.87
N SER A 175 11.45 14.54 2.03
CA SER A 175 12.82 14.04 2.04
C SER A 175 12.94 13.10 3.24
N GLU A 176 13.05 11.81 2.97
CA GLU A 176 13.28 10.78 3.97
C GLU A 176 14.51 11.19 4.81
N LEU A 177 14.31 11.38 6.11
CA LEU A 177 15.35 11.89 6.99
C LEU A 177 16.18 10.71 7.50
N ASP A 178 17.47 10.69 7.15
CA ASP A 178 18.40 9.68 7.65
C ASP A 178 18.98 10.11 8.99
N ILE A 179 18.39 9.63 10.08
CA ILE A 179 18.76 10.01 11.45
C ILE A 179 19.73 9.03 12.11
N TYR A 180 19.92 7.84 11.54
CA TYR A 180 20.67 6.75 12.18
C TYR A 180 22.18 6.96 12.14
N ASP A 181 22.67 7.73 11.17
CA ASP A 181 24.08 8.10 11.04
C ASP A 181 24.43 9.41 11.76
N LEU A 182 23.44 10.07 12.39
CA LEU A 182 23.68 11.31 13.11
C LEU A 182 24.40 11.05 14.44
N SER A 183 25.35 11.95 14.75
CA SER A 183 25.97 12.02 16.06
C SER A 183 24.97 12.49 17.11
N LYS A 184 25.30 12.29 18.39
CA LYS A 184 24.46 12.72 19.51
C LYS A 184 24.16 14.23 19.44
N GLU A 185 25.17 15.07 19.16
CA GLU A 185 24.98 16.52 19.05
C GLU A 185 24.02 16.89 17.92
N LYS A 186 24.17 16.26 16.75
CA LYS A 186 23.29 16.51 15.60
C LYS A 186 21.84 16.07 15.84
N LEU A 187 21.62 15.03 16.64
CA LEU A 187 20.27 14.61 17.04
C LEU A 187 19.62 15.63 17.98
N LEU A 188 20.39 16.19 18.91
CA LEU A 188 19.92 17.26 19.80
C LEU A 188 19.60 18.55 19.02
N ASP A 189 20.48 18.94 18.09
CA ASP A 189 20.25 20.08 17.20
C ASP A 189 18.99 19.86 16.35
N LEU A 190 18.81 18.66 15.80
CA LEU A 190 17.62 18.30 15.04
C LEU A 190 16.34 18.39 15.89
N ALA A 191 16.37 17.90 17.13
CA ALA A 191 15.25 17.97 18.06
C ALA A 191 14.85 19.43 18.36
N SER A 192 15.84 20.27 18.63
CA SER A 192 15.66 21.70 18.91
C SER A 192 15.18 22.46 17.67
N ASP A 193 15.86 22.32 16.54
CA ASP A 193 15.63 23.17 15.36
C ASP A 193 14.35 22.80 14.58
N LYS A 194 14.05 21.49 14.44
CA LYS A 194 12.89 21.02 13.67
C LYS A 194 11.63 20.88 14.51
N PHE A 195 11.76 20.48 15.77
CA PHE A 195 10.63 20.11 16.61
C PHE A 195 10.43 21.04 17.80
N ASN A 196 11.36 21.97 18.04
CA ASN A 196 11.34 22.88 19.20
C ASN A 196 11.27 22.10 20.53
N GLU A 197 11.91 20.92 20.58
CA GLU A 197 11.94 20.03 21.73
C GLU A 197 13.35 20.00 22.32
N ARG A 198 13.46 20.10 23.65
CA ARG A 198 14.74 20.11 24.36
C ARG A 198 14.94 18.78 25.10
N LEU A 199 15.78 17.93 24.53
CA LEU A 199 16.13 16.63 25.12
C LEU A 199 17.27 16.77 26.13
N ASP A 200 17.41 15.79 27.04
CA ASP A 200 18.44 15.82 28.09
C ASP A 200 19.81 15.43 27.52
N GLU A 201 20.80 16.31 27.64
CA GLU A 201 22.16 16.06 27.19
C GLU A 201 22.83 14.90 27.95
N SER A 202 22.32 14.50 29.12
CA SER A 202 22.82 13.36 29.88
C SER A 202 22.31 12.00 29.36
N ASP A 203 21.25 11.98 28.56
CA ASP A 203 20.71 10.74 27.99
C ASP A 203 21.70 10.07 27.02
N SER A 204 21.59 8.74 26.91
CA SER A 204 22.38 7.98 25.94
C SER A 204 21.98 8.35 24.50
N ARG A 205 22.89 8.15 23.53
CA ARG A 205 22.59 8.40 22.11
C ARG A 205 21.36 7.61 21.66
N ASP A 206 21.21 6.36 22.07
CA ASP A 206 20.10 5.49 21.67
C ASP A 206 18.77 5.97 22.25
N THR A 207 18.78 6.48 23.48
CA THR A 207 17.62 7.11 24.13
C THR A 207 17.19 8.36 23.34
N ILE A 208 18.15 9.22 23.00
CA ILE A 208 17.91 10.43 22.20
C ILE A 208 17.40 10.06 20.80
N LEU A 209 17.99 9.05 20.14
CA LEU A 209 17.56 8.57 18.83
C LEU A 209 16.10 8.09 18.86
N SER A 210 15.72 7.29 19.86
CA SER A 210 14.34 6.82 20.04
C SER A 210 13.35 7.97 20.29
N GLN A 211 13.76 8.99 21.04
CA GLN A 211 12.96 10.21 21.23
C GLN A 211 12.79 10.98 19.91
N VAL A 212 13.86 11.17 19.14
CA VAL A 212 13.84 11.85 17.84
C VAL A 212 13.01 11.08 16.80
N GLU A 213 13.08 9.75 16.78
CA GLU A 213 12.22 8.90 15.96
C GLU A 213 10.74 9.14 16.26
N ALA A 214 10.38 9.20 17.55
CA ALA A 214 9.01 9.47 17.96
C ALA A 214 8.55 10.87 17.52
N LEU A 215 9.42 11.89 17.61
CA LEU A 215 9.14 13.24 17.11
C LEU A 215 8.92 13.26 15.59
N CYS A 216 9.77 12.58 14.83
CA CYS A 216 9.62 12.46 13.38
C CYS A 216 8.29 11.79 13.01
N LYS A 217 7.96 10.68 13.68
CA LYS A 217 6.71 9.94 13.49
C LYS A 217 5.48 10.81 13.79
N ASN A 218 5.51 11.57 14.89
CA ASN A 218 4.41 12.48 15.26
C ASN A 218 4.25 13.63 14.25
N ALA A 219 5.34 14.08 13.62
CA ALA A 219 5.32 15.09 12.58
C ALA A 219 4.96 14.54 11.18
N GLY A 220 4.74 13.23 11.04
CA GLY A 220 4.50 12.59 9.75
C GLY A 220 5.74 12.52 8.84
N ILE A 221 6.94 12.71 9.40
CA ILE A 221 8.21 12.58 8.70
C ILE A 221 8.62 11.11 8.70
N SER A 222 8.75 10.51 7.52
CA SER A 222 9.32 9.17 7.39
C SER A 222 10.83 9.24 7.67
N THR A 223 11.27 8.56 8.72
CA THR A 223 12.68 8.23 8.91
C THR A 223 12.98 6.96 8.11
N LYS A 224 14.19 6.82 7.57
CA LYS A 224 14.61 5.52 7.00
C LYS A 224 14.43 4.49 8.09
N THR A 225 13.75 3.37 7.86
CA THR A 225 13.69 2.33 8.88
C THR A 225 15.13 1.90 9.17
N LYS A 226 15.58 1.91 10.44
CA LYS A 226 16.79 1.18 10.82
C LYS A 226 16.63 -0.20 10.20
N VAL A 227 17.46 -0.56 9.22
CA VAL A 227 17.58 -1.96 8.84
C VAL A 227 18.28 -2.58 10.04
N LEU A 228 17.46 -2.98 11.03
CA LEU A 228 17.89 -3.67 12.23
C LEU A 228 18.69 -4.87 11.75
N GLY A 229 20.01 -4.76 11.82
CA GLY A 229 20.89 -5.84 11.38
C GLY A 229 22.14 -5.43 10.62
N VAL A 230 22.14 -4.32 9.87
CA VAL A 230 23.31 -4.04 9.01
C VAL A 230 24.52 -3.64 9.87
N ARG A 231 25.58 -4.42 9.76
CA ARG A 231 26.86 -4.22 10.46
C ARG A 231 27.50 -2.89 10.04
N THR A 232 28.14 -2.23 11.01
CA THR A 232 28.93 -1.02 10.73
C THR A 232 30.19 -1.37 9.94
N GLN A 233 30.74 -0.42 9.18
CA GLN A 233 31.97 -0.65 8.42
C GLN A 233 33.13 -1.09 9.33
N SER A 234 33.24 -0.53 10.54
CA SER A 234 34.27 -0.95 11.50
C SER A 234 34.11 -2.38 12.00
N GLU A 235 32.87 -2.86 12.14
CA GLU A 235 32.63 -4.28 12.46
C GLU A 235 33.00 -5.17 11.28
N ILE A 236 32.61 -4.77 10.06
CA ILE A 236 32.97 -5.47 8.82
C ILE A 236 34.48 -5.57 8.67
N ASP A 237 35.21 -4.46 8.85
CA ASP A 237 36.67 -4.42 8.74
C ASP A 237 37.33 -5.36 9.77
N ARG A 238 36.85 -5.33 11.03
CA ARG A 238 37.33 -6.23 12.09
C ARG A 238 37.07 -7.71 11.75
N GLN A 239 35.90 -8.00 11.19
CA GLN A 239 35.51 -9.36 10.81
C GLN A 239 36.37 -9.90 9.67
N ILE A 240 36.67 -9.06 8.67
CA ILE A 240 37.58 -9.38 7.58
C ILE A 240 38.99 -9.65 8.12
N GLU A 241 39.53 -8.77 8.97
CA GLU A 241 40.87 -8.95 9.55
C GLU A 241 40.98 -10.26 10.35
N GLY A 242 39.97 -10.58 11.16
CA GLY A 242 39.94 -11.82 11.94
C GLY A 242 39.89 -13.08 11.08
N LEU A 243 39.05 -13.09 10.03
CA LEU A 243 38.96 -14.20 9.08
C LEU A 243 40.26 -14.37 8.26
N GLU A 244 40.88 -13.27 7.82
CA GLU A 244 42.18 -13.31 7.13
C GLU A 244 43.28 -13.89 8.03
N LYS A 245 43.32 -13.49 9.30
CA LYS A 245 44.27 -14.03 10.28
C LYS A 245 44.02 -15.52 10.57
N MET A 246 42.75 -15.93 10.67
CA MET A 246 42.37 -17.34 10.85
C MET A 246 42.82 -18.18 9.64
N ARG A 247 42.61 -17.67 8.43
CA ARG A 247 43.06 -18.29 7.17
C ARG A 247 44.56 -18.49 7.12
N GLU A 248 45.35 -17.49 7.52
CA GLU A 248 46.82 -17.58 7.57
C GLU A 248 47.35 -18.61 8.57
N ASN A 249 46.61 -18.86 9.65
CA ASN A 249 46.99 -19.81 10.69
C ASN A 249 46.64 -21.27 10.35
N LEU A 250 45.76 -21.50 9.38
CA LEU A 250 45.33 -22.83 8.97
C LEU A 250 46.09 -23.30 7.71
N PRO A 251 46.52 -24.58 7.64
CA PRO A 251 47.01 -25.13 6.38
C PRO A 251 45.87 -25.16 5.35
N GLU A 252 46.18 -24.87 4.09
CA GLU A 252 45.20 -24.86 2.98
C GLU A 252 44.41 -26.17 2.92
N PHE A 253 45.08 -27.32 3.04
CA PHE A 253 44.45 -28.62 3.07
C PHE A 253 44.62 -29.30 4.43
N ASN A 254 43.57 -29.95 4.92
CA ASN A 254 43.64 -30.78 6.13
C ASN A 254 44.28 -32.15 5.84
N TYR A 255 44.35 -33.01 6.87
CA TYR A 255 44.91 -34.36 6.73
C TYR A 255 44.10 -35.28 5.79
N PHE A 256 42.81 -35.01 5.62
CA PHE A 256 41.89 -35.76 4.75
C PHE A 256 41.90 -35.27 3.30
N GLY A 257 42.47 -34.09 3.04
CA GLY A 257 42.57 -33.49 1.72
C GLY A 257 41.53 -32.39 1.46
N ASP A 258 40.68 -32.08 2.44
CA ASP A 258 39.66 -31.04 2.30
C ASP A 258 40.30 -29.65 2.42
N ASN A 259 39.78 -28.68 1.67
CA ASN A 259 40.29 -27.30 1.66
C ASN A 259 39.71 -26.50 2.83
N ASN A 260 40.54 -26.23 3.85
CA ASN A 260 40.13 -25.46 5.03
C ASN A 260 39.84 -23.98 4.69
N TRP A 261 40.40 -23.47 3.60
CA TRP A 261 40.25 -22.05 3.24
C TRP A 261 38.93 -21.77 2.53
N GLU A 262 38.28 -22.78 1.96
CA GLU A 262 37.09 -22.58 1.10
C GLU A 262 35.91 -21.97 1.85
N GLY A 263 35.63 -22.42 3.07
CA GLY A 263 34.60 -21.83 3.93
C GLY A 263 34.93 -20.38 4.33
N ILE A 264 36.20 -20.11 4.67
CA ILE A 264 36.66 -18.77 5.06
C ILE A 264 36.60 -17.80 3.87
N ASP A 265 37.07 -18.24 2.70
CA ASP A 265 37.05 -17.44 1.47
C ASP A 265 35.60 -17.14 1.04
N THR A 266 34.68 -18.07 1.27
CA THR A 266 33.25 -17.88 1.04
C THR A 266 32.66 -16.82 1.99
N GLN A 267 32.94 -16.91 3.30
CA GLN A 267 32.51 -15.89 4.26
C GLN A 267 33.05 -14.50 3.91
N LEU A 268 34.34 -14.42 3.55
CA LEU A 268 34.98 -13.17 3.09
C LEU A 268 34.31 -12.61 1.83
N SER A 269 33.95 -13.45 0.86
CA SER A 269 33.27 -13.03 -0.36
C SER A 269 31.91 -12.37 -0.07
N ILE A 270 31.10 -12.99 0.79
CA ILE A 270 29.81 -12.44 1.23
C ILE A 270 29.99 -11.12 1.97
N ILE A 271 30.91 -11.07 2.94
CA ILE A 271 31.12 -9.87 3.79
C ILE A 271 31.65 -8.69 2.97
N ARG A 272 32.50 -8.95 1.96
CA ARG A 272 33.00 -7.91 1.03
C ARG A 272 31.95 -7.49 -0.01
N GLY A 273 30.85 -8.22 -0.14
CA GLY A 273 29.83 -8.02 -1.15
C GLY A 273 30.29 -8.41 -2.56
N GLU A 274 31.22 -9.37 -2.66
CA GLU A 274 31.69 -9.95 -3.92
C GLU A 274 30.72 -11.02 -4.44
N SER A 275 30.05 -11.74 -3.53
CA SER A 275 28.99 -12.73 -3.79
C SER A 275 27.77 -12.47 -2.91
N ILE A 276 26.65 -13.12 -3.24
CA ILE A 276 25.44 -13.19 -2.41
C ILE A 276 25.11 -14.64 -2.04
N LEU A 277 24.26 -14.87 -1.04
CA LEU A 277 23.91 -16.21 -0.56
C LEU A 277 23.34 -17.09 -1.67
N GLU A 278 22.54 -16.52 -2.57
CA GLU A 278 21.90 -17.24 -3.69
C GLU A 278 22.91 -17.81 -4.70
N ASP A 279 24.13 -17.26 -4.76
CA ASP A 279 25.19 -17.80 -5.60
C ASP A 279 25.62 -19.21 -5.14
N TYR A 280 25.31 -19.58 -3.90
CA TYR A 280 25.64 -20.86 -3.27
C TYR A 280 24.43 -21.79 -3.11
N GLU A 281 23.20 -21.35 -3.40
CA GLU A 281 21.96 -22.15 -3.24
C GLU A 281 21.79 -23.28 -4.28
N ASN A 282 22.53 -23.25 -5.40
CA ASN A 282 22.33 -24.15 -6.55
C ASN A 282 23.48 -25.16 -6.75
N MET A 283 24.24 -25.48 -5.70
CA MET A 283 25.21 -26.56 -5.77
C MET A 283 24.48 -27.91 -5.56
N ASP A 284 24.87 -28.96 -6.30
CA ASP A 284 24.11 -30.19 -6.46
C ASP A 284 23.98 -30.94 -5.11
N GLU A 285 22.75 -31.19 -4.64
CA GLU A 285 22.40 -31.79 -3.32
C GLU A 285 23.05 -33.15 -2.95
N ASP A 286 23.89 -33.73 -3.82
CA ASP A 286 24.43 -35.10 -3.69
C ASP A 286 25.88 -35.16 -3.16
N ALA A 287 26.50 -34.05 -2.73
CA ALA A 287 27.87 -34.04 -2.20
C ALA A 287 27.96 -33.55 -0.74
N ASP A 288 28.40 -34.44 0.16
CA ASP A 288 28.60 -34.17 1.60
C ASP A 288 29.58 -32.98 1.89
N GLU A 289 30.39 -32.57 0.90
CA GLU A 289 31.32 -31.44 1.00
C GLU A 289 30.65 -30.08 0.73
N GLU A 290 29.53 -30.05 0.00
CA GLU A 290 28.85 -28.82 -0.42
C GLU A 290 28.04 -28.16 0.72
N ASP A 291 27.62 -28.96 1.70
CA ASP A 291 26.95 -28.48 2.91
C ASP A 291 27.81 -27.49 3.71
N ASN A 292 29.13 -27.64 3.68
CA ASN A 292 30.04 -26.75 4.42
C ASN A 292 30.16 -25.35 3.81
N ILE A 293 30.11 -25.24 2.48
CA ILE A 293 30.27 -23.96 1.77
C ILE A 293 28.99 -23.13 1.91
N TYR A 294 27.83 -23.75 1.69
CA TYR A 294 26.55 -23.07 1.84
C TYR A 294 26.34 -22.61 3.30
N GLN A 295 26.67 -23.46 4.28
CA GLN A 295 26.56 -23.10 5.69
C GLN A 295 27.46 -21.90 6.03
N ALA A 296 28.69 -21.86 5.51
CA ALA A 296 29.59 -20.73 5.70
C ALA A 296 29.04 -19.43 5.08
N ALA A 297 28.47 -19.49 3.87
CA ALA A 297 27.80 -18.36 3.23
C ALA A 297 26.59 -17.87 4.05
N PHE A 298 25.77 -18.81 4.54
CA PHE A 298 24.58 -18.54 5.34
C PHE A 298 24.93 -17.84 6.66
N GLU A 299 26.00 -18.28 7.33
CA GLU A 299 26.48 -17.65 8.57
C GLU A 299 26.99 -16.24 8.33
N ALA A 300 27.74 -16.01 7.25
CA ALA A 300 28.22 -14.68 6.88
C ALA A 300 27.08 -13.71 6.55
N ASP A 301 26.08 -14.16 5.78
CA ASP A 301 24.89 -13.36 5.46
C ASP A 301 24.10 -13.02 6.73
N GLY A 302 23.84 -14.03 7.57
CA GLY A 302 23.18 -13.86 8.86
C GLY A 302 23.93 -12.89 9.77
N TRP A 303 25.26 -12.94 9.79
CA TRP A 303 26.09 -12.01 10.56
C TRP A 303 26.04 -10.58 10.00
N LEU A 304 26.11 -10.41 8.68
CA LEU A 304 26.06 -9.11 7.99
C LEU A 304 24.76 -8.35 8.26
N TYR A 305 23.66 -9.10 8.39
CA TYR A 305 22.34 -8.60 8.75
C TYR A 305 21.99 -8.81 10.24
N GLY A 306 23.00 -9.01 11.10
CA GLY A 306 22.86 -8.96 12.56
C GLY A 306 21.91 -10.01 13.15
N GLN A 307 21.65 -11.08 12.41
CA GLN A 307 20.95 -12.28 12.89
C GLN A 307 21.85 -13.11 13.81
N VAL A 308 23.16 -13.07 13.56
CA VAL A 308 24.21 -13.69 14.38
C VAL A 308 25.14 -12.59 14.91
N ASN A 309 25.43 -12.60 16.21
CA ASN A 309 26.30 -11.60 16.89
C ASN A 309 27.68 -12.12 17.26
N GLU A 310 27.91 -13.42 17.11
CA GLU A 310 29.20 -14.05 17.37
C GLU A 310 30.16 -13.73 16.21
N ASP A 311 31.42 -13.44 16.52
CA ASP A 311 32.45 -13.23 15.49
C ASP A 311 32.63 -14.56 14.73
N LEU A 312 32.69 -14.54 13.40
CA LEU A 312 32.87 -15.75 12.57
C LEU A 312 34.29 -16.33 12.60
N PHE A 313 35.17 -15.78 13.44
CA PHE A 313 36.55 -16.25 13.61
C PHE A 313 36.81 -16.58 15.08
N GLU A 314 37.79 -17.45 15.32
CA GLU A 314 38.28 -17.77 16.66
C GLU A 314 39.53 -16.91 16.98
N ASP A 315 39.64 -16.43 18.23
CA ASP A 315 40.74 -15.56 18.73
C ASP A 315 42.11 -16.26 18.84
#